data_AF-A0AAV2CE55-F1
#
_entry.id   AF-A0AAV2CE55-F1
#
_cell.length_a   1.000
_cell.length_b   1.000
_cell.length_c   1.000
_cell.angle_alpha   90.00
_cell.angle_beta   90.00
_cell.angle_gamma   90.00
#
_symmetry.space_group_name_H-M   'P 1'
#
loop_
_entity.id
_entity.type
_entity.pdbx_description
1 polymer ?
#
loop_
_entity_poly.entity_id
_entity_poly.type
_entity_poly.pdbx_seq_one_letter_code
_entity_poly.pdbx_strand_id
1 'polypeptide(L)'
;MGETLFALTYGSEAVAPVEMALPSLRVQTYDPEENHRKLLHQMDMIETRRDTTLVRTIKEKSKVVIAYNSMVKPRPLEEGYMIPKRNFEHKEGHGKIATIWEDHSS
;
A
#
# COMPACT_ATOMS: atom_id res chain seq x y z
N MET A 1 -25.48 -24.53 -58.25
CA MET A 1 -24.94 -24.44 -56.88
C MET A 1 -23.43 -24.50 -57.02
N GLY A 2 -22.73 -23.38 -56.82
CA GLY A 2 -21.27 -23.30 -57.06
C GLY A 2 -20.55 -23.05 -55.74
N GLU A 3 -19.78 -24.03 -55.29
CA GLU A 3 -18.95 -23.92 -54.09
C GLU A 3 -17.67 -23.14 -54.41
N THR A 4 -17.26 -22.26 -53.51
CA THR A 4 -16.05 -21.44 -53.69
C THR A 4 -14.79 -22.29 -53.46
N LEU A 5 -13.74 -22.06 -54.26
CA LEU A 5 -12.50 -22.85 -54.23
C LEU A 5 -11.82 -22.87 -52.84
N PHE A 6 -12.08 -21.84 -52.02
CA PHE A 6 -11.61 -21.74 -50.64
C PHE A 6 -12.27 -22.79 -49.73
N ALA A 7 -13.58 -23.02 -49.87
CA ALA A 7 -14.29 -24.05 -49.13
C ALA A 7 -13.78 -25.46 -49.48
N LEU A 8 -13.40 -25.69 -50.75
CA LEU A 8 -12.84 -26.96 -51.21
C LEU A 8 -11.43 -27.25 -50.65
N THR A 9 -10.67 -26.22 -50.28
CA THR A 9 -9.26 -26.35 -49.89
C THR A 9 -9.06 -26.33 -48.38
N TYR A 10 -9.84 -25.52 -47.68
CA TYR A 10 -9.73 -25.35 -46.22
C TYR A 10 -10.95 -25.90 -45.47
N GLY A 11 -11.88 -26.56 -46.16
CA GLY A 11 -13.06 -27.21 -45.60
C GLY A 11 -14.13 -26.24 -45.07
N SER A 12 -13.91 -24.93 -45.17
CA SER A 12 -14.86 -23.89 -44.75
C SER A 12 -14.65 -22.65 -45.60
N GLU A 13 -15.72 -21.91 -45.89
CA GLU A 13 -15.64 -20.61 -46.56
C GLU A 13 -15.18 -19.55 -45.55
N ALA A 14 -13.95 -19.03 -45.67
CA ALA A 14 -13.48 -17.95 -44.79
C ALA A 14 -13.83 -16.59 -45.38
N VAL A 15 -14.79 -15.92 -44.75
CA VAL A 15 -15.10 -14.51 -44.97
C VAL A 15 -14.26 -13.70 -43.99
N ALA A 16 -13.41 -12.80 -44.49
CA ALA A 16 -12.65 -11.90 -43.64
C ALA A 16 -13.62 -11.00 -42.84
N PRO A 17 -13.44 -10.86 -41.51
CA PRO A 17 -14.32 -10.03 -40.72
C PRO A 17 -14.21 -8.56 -41.15
N VAL A 18 -15.36 -7.89 -41.25
CA VAL A 18 -15.48 -6.48 -41.69
C VAL A 18 -14.59 -5.53 -40.89
N GLU A 19 -14.30 -5.85 -39.63
CA GLU A 19 -13.43 -5.08 -38.75
C GLU A 19 -11.96 -5.03 -39.23
N MET A 20 -11.52 -6.01 -40.03
CA MET A 20 -10.21 -5.97 -40.69
C MET A 20 -10.24 -5.09 -41.95
N ALA A 21 -11.40 -4.96 -42.60
CA ALA A 21 -11.57 -4.19 -43.81
C ALA A 21 -11.87 -2.70 -43.54
N LEU A 22 -12.48 -2.39 -42.39
CA LEU A 22 -12.79 -1.03 -41.96
C LEU A 22 -12.13 -0.77 -40.60
N PRO A 23 -11.14 0.14 -40.53
CA PRO A 23 -10.51 0.47 -39.25
C PRO A 23 -11.58 1.00 -38.28
N SER A 24 -11.59 0.48 -37.05
CA SER A 24 -12.49 1.00 -36.02
C SER A 24 -12.26 2.49 -35.77
N LEU A 25 -13.28 3.20 -35.25
CA LEU A 25 -13.16 4.64 -34.94
C LEU A 25 -11.94 4.93 -34.06
N ARG A 26 -11.62 4.04 -33.10
CA ARG A 26 -10.41 4.14 -32.26
C ARG A 26 -9.12 4.17 -33.04
N VAL A 27 -9.02 3.40 -34.13
CA VAL A 27 -7.84 3.38 -35.01
C VAL A 27 -7.84 4.61 -35.91
N GLN A 28 -9.01 5.02 -36.42
CA GLN A 28 -9.13 6.20 -37.27
C GLN A 28 -8.81 7.52 -36.53
N THR A 29 -9.16 7.61 -35.25
CA THR A 29 -8.92 8.80 -34.40
C THR A 29 -7.71 8.62 -33.48
N TYR A 30 -6.83 7.65 -33.77
CA TYR A 30 -5.65 7.41 -32.95
C TYR A 30 -4.66 8.56 -33.14
N ASP A 31 -4.39 9.29 -32.06
CA ASP A 31 -3.35 10.30 -32.00
C ASP A 31 -2.27 9.84 -31.01
N PRO A 32 -1.07 9.48 -31.48
CA PRO A 32 0.01 9.00 -30.63
C PRO A 32 0.49 10.06 -29.63
N GLU A 33 0.50 11.34 -29.99
CA GLU A 33 0.97 12.42 -29.11
C GLU A 33 -0.02 12.67 -27.98
N GLU A 34 -1.31 12.75 -28.30
CA GLU A 34 -2.37 12.92 -27.31
C GLU A 34 -2.49 11.69 -26.38
N ASN A 35 -2.28 10.49 -26.91
CA ASN A 35 -2.24 9.28 -26.11
C ASN A 35 -1.03 9.27 -25.16
N HIS A 36 0.14 9.69 -25.65
CA HIS A 36 1.35 9.82 -24.84
C HIS A 36 1.17 10.86 -23.72
N ARG A 37 0.59 12.01 -24.04
CA ARG A 37 0.27 13.06 -23.07
C ARG A 37 -0.70 12.57 -21.99
N LYS A 38 -1.75 11.84 -22.38
CA LYS A 38 -2.70 11.22 -21.44
C LYS A 38 -2.03 10.19 -20.54
N LEU A 39 -1.15 9.36 -21.10
CA LEU A 39 -0.38 8.39 -20.34
C LEU A 39 0.48 9.06 -19.27
N LEU A 40 1.23 10.09 -19.65
CA LEU A 40 2.06 10.87 -18.72
C LEU A 40 1.22 11.50 -17.60
N HIS A 41 0.08 12.10 -17.94
CA HIS A 41 -0.82 12.67 -16.96
C HIS A 41 -1.37 11.63 -15.98
N GLN A 42 -1.75 10.44 -16.47
CA GLN A 42 -2.20 9.36 -15.60
C GLN A 42 -1.11 8.87 -14.65
N MET A 43 0.16 8.83 -15.09
CA MET A 43 1.29 8.47 -14.24
C MET A 43 1.51 9.50 -13.13
N ASP A 44 1.50 10.80 -13.47
CA ASP A 44 1.64 11.90 -12.51
C ASP A 44 0.52 11.90 -11.45
N MET A 45 -0.73 11.65 -11.87
CA MET A 45 -1.86 11.53 -10.94
C MET A 45 -1.66 10.40 -9.90
N ILE A 46 -1.06 9.28 -10.31
CA ILE A 46 -0.79 8.15 -9.40
C ILE A 46 0.29 8.52 -8.40
N GLU A 47 1.37 9.18 -8.86
CA GLU A 47 2.47 9.64 -8.02
C GLU A 47 1.99 10.69 -7.01
N THR A 48 1.30 11.72 -7.48
CA THR A 48 0.67 12.76 -6.65
C THR A 48 -0.27 12.15 -5.60
N ARG A 49 -1.05 11.12 -5.98
CA ARG A 49 -1.94 10.43 -5.02
C ARG A 49 -1.14 9.66 -3.96
N ARG A 50 -0.02 9.03 -4.31
CA ARG A 50 0.84 8.35 -3.34
C ARG A 50 1.45 9.34 -2.37
N ASP A 51 1.99 10.44 -2.86
CA ASP A 51 2.61 11.47 -2.02
C ASP A 51 1.62 12.10 -1.04
N THR A 52 0.42 12.44 -1.51
CA THR A 52 -0.63 12.97 -0.63
C THR A 52 -1.06 11.97 0.45
N THR A 53 -1.18 10.68 0.11
CA THR A 53 -1.48 9.65 1.12
C THR A 53 -0.33 9.44 2.10
N LEU A 54 0.92 9.52 1.64
CA LEU A 54 2.10 9.38 2.49
C LEU A 54 2.19 10.54 3.48
N VAL A 55 2.03 11.79 3.01
CA VAL A 55 2.02 13.00 3.85
C VAL A 55 0.93 12.90 4.92
N ARG A 56 -0.28 12.48 4.54
CA ARG A 56 -1.37 12.29 5.50
C ARG A 56 -1.04 11.21 6.55
N THR A 57 -0.48 10.08 6.11
CA THR A 57 -0.10 8.98 7.00
C THR A 57 0.99 9.41 7.99
N ILE A 58 2.01 10.13 7.52
CA ILE A 58 3.07 10.68 8.37
C ILE A 58 2.48 11.66 9.39
N LYS A 59 1.57 12.53 8.96
CA LYS A 59 0.88 13.48 9.84
C LYS A 59 0.02 12.79 10.90
N GLU A 60 -0.67 11.71 10.55
CA GLU A 60 -1.45 10.93 11.51
C GLU A 60 -0.55 10.25 12.54
N LYS A 61 0.56 9.62 12.09
CA LYS A 61 1.54 9.00 12.97
C LYS A 61 2.23 10.01 13.90
N SER A 62 2.59 11.19 13.38
CA SER A 62 3.26 12.22 14.19
C SER A 62 2.38 12.73 15.32
N LYS A 63 1.06 12.85 15.11
CA LYS A 63 0.11 13.21 16.18
C LYS A 63 0.15 12.21 17.33
N VAL A 64 0.22 10.91 17.03
CA VAL A 64 0.30 9.86 18.06
C VAL A 64 1.59 9.98 18.87
N VAL A 65 2.72 10.18 18.19
CA VAL A 65 4.03 10.36 18.84
C VAL A 65 4.03 11.60 19.73
N ILE A 66 3.51 12.73 19.23
CA ILE A 66 3.42 13.99 20.00
C ILE A 66 2.53 13.80 21.23
N ALA A 67 1.35 13.18 21.07
CA ALA A 67 0.44 12.92 22.17
C ALA A 67 1.09 12.03 23.24
N TYR A 68 1.73 10.94 22.84
CA TYR A 68 2.44 10.05 23.76
C TYR A 68 3.57 10.80 24.49
N ASN A 69 4.44 11.49 23.75
CA ASN A 69 5.55 12.24 24.34
C ASN A 69 5.08 13.36 25.28
N SER A 70 3.92 13.97 25.03
CA SER A 70 3.35 14.99 25.93
C SER A 70 2.83 14.42 27.25
N MET A 71 2.42 13.16 27.27
CA MET A 71 1.89 12.48 28.46
C MET A 71 3.00 11.84 29.30
N VAL A 72 4.15 11.55 28.69
CA VAL A 72 5.33 11.02 29.39
C VAL A 72 6.02 12.14 30.15
N LYS A 73 6.03 12.06 31.49
CA LYS A 73 6.87 12.95 32.30
C LYS A 73 8.33 12.52 32.14
N PRO A 74 9.22 13.38 31.60
CA PRO A 74 10.63 13.05 31.52
C PRO A 74 11.17 12.89 32.95
N ARG A 75 11.72 11.71 33.24
CA ARG A 75 12.37 11.40 34.50
C ARG A 75 13.86 11.20 34.20
N PRO A 76 14.69 12.25 34.36
CA PRO A 76 16.12 12.13 34.08
C PRO A 76 16.72 11.09 35.03
N LEU A 77 17.48 10.16 34.45
CA LEU A 77 18.19 9.13 35.19
C LEU A 77 19.61 9.66 35.44
N GLU A 78 19.81 10.29 36.58
CA GLU A 78 21.14 10.72 37.01
C GLU A 78 21.92 9.53 37.58
N GLU A 79 23.25 9.59 37.46
CA GLU A 79 24.17 8.56 37.97
C GLU A 79 24.02 8.48 39.51
N GLY A 80 23.40 7.40 39.99
CA GLY A 80 23.01 7.23 41.40
C GLY A 80 21.51 6.98 41.64
N TYR A 81 20.64 7.12 40.63
CA TYR A 81 19.23 6.72 40.72
C TYR A 81 19.07 5.19 40.64
N MET A 82 18.65 4.56 41.73
CA MET A 82 18.22 3.16 41.71
C MET A 82 16.78 3.07 41.16
N ILE A 83 16.64 2.48 39.97
CA ILE A 83 15.33 2.18 39.39
C ILE A 83 15.00 0.73 39.74
N PRO A 84 13.92 0.45 40.50
CA PRO A 84 13.53 -0.92 40.77
C PRO A 84 13.20 -1.61 39.44
N LYS A 85 13.92 -2.70 39.14
CA LYS A 85 13.62 -3.55 37.99
C LYS A 85 12.31 -4.28 38.27
N ARG A 86 11.46 -4.34 37.24
CA ARG A 86 10.21 -5.06 37.32
C ARG A 86 10.50 -6.56 37.28
N ASN A 87 9.94 -7.30 38.24
CA ASN A 87 9.95 -8.77 38.25
C ASN A 87 9.08 -9.29 37.10
N PHE A 88 9.69 -9.82 36.03
CA PHE A 88 8.95 -10.45 34.94
C PHE A 88 8.50 -11.90 35.25
N GLU A 89 8.99 -12.48 36.35
CA GLU A 89 8.62 -13.82 36.82
C GLU A 89 7.32 -13.88 37.61
N HIS A 90 6.60 -12.74 37.74
CA HIS A 90 5.31 -12.68 38.41
C HIS A 90 4.25 -13.49 37.60
N LYS A 91 4.12 -14.78 37.92
CA LYS A 91 3.05 -15.62 37.42
C LYS A 91 1.73 -15.18 38.08
N GLU A 92 0.74 -14.85 37.26
CA GLU A 92 -0.64 -14.58 37.69
C GLU A 92 -1.14 -15.78 38.51
N GLY A 93 -1.11 -15.68 39.83
CA GLY A 93 -1.41 -16.80 40.72
C GLY A 93 -0.88 -16.64 42.14
N HIS A 94 0.16 -15.83 42.34
CA HIS A 94 0.58 -15.43 43.67
C HIS A 94 -0.29 -14.23 44.07
N GLY A 95 -1.32 -14.51 44.88
CA GLY A 95 -2.39 -13.58 45.24
C GLY A 95 -1.91 -12.17 45.61
N LYS A 96 -2.81 -11.21 45.44
CA LYS A 96 -2.88 -9.74 45.69
C LYS A 96 -1.73 -8.96 46.41
N ILE A 97 -0.72 -9.61 46.97
CA ILE A 97 0.39 -9.08 47.78
C ILE A 97 1.77 -9.40 47.14
N ALA A 98 1.86 -10.19 46.06
CA ALA A 98 3.16 -10.47 45.44
C ALA A 98 3.80 -9.20 44.81
N THR A 99 5.03 -8.89 45.24
CA THR A 99 5.78 -7.68 44.86
C THR A 99 6.26 -7.75 43.41
N ILE A 100 5.83 -6.78 42.60
CA ILE A 100 6.19 -6.65 41.17
C ILE A 100 7.58 -6.02 40.95
N TRP A 101 8.34 -5.77 42.01
CA TRP A 101 9.62 -5.06 42.03
C TRP A 101 10.71 -5.93 42.68
N GLU A 102 11.91 -5.99 42.10
CA GLU A 102 13.08 -6.64 42.71
C GLU A 102 13.56 -5.88 43.94
N ASP A 103 13.57 -6.53 45.11
CA ASP A 103 14.09 -5.93 46.34
C ASP A 103 15.63 -5.98 46.32
N HIS A 104 16.28 -4.83 46.40
CA HIS A 104 17.75 -4.72 46.37
C HIS A 104 18.33 -4.67 47.81
N SER A 105 17.75 -5.43 48.73
CA SER A 105 18.29 -5.56 50.08
C SER A 105 19.43 -6.59 50.08
N SER A 106 20.66 -6.11 50.16
CA SER A 106 21.82 -6.91 50.53
C SER A 106 22.62 -6.23 51.61
#